data_AF-A0A1G0BAU4-F1
#
_entry.id   AF-A0A1G0BAU4-F1
#
_cell.length_a   1.000
_cell.length_b   1.000
_cell.length_c   1.000
_cell.angle_alpha   90.00
_cell.angle_beta   90.00
_cell.angle_gamma   90.00
#
_symmetry.space_group_name_H-M   'P 1'
#
loop_
_entity.id
_entity.type
_entity.pdbx_description
1 polymer ?
#
loop_
_entity_poly.entity_id
_entity_poly.type
_entity_poly.pdbx_seq_one_letter_code
_entity_poly.pdbx_strand_id
1 'polypeptide(L)'
;MKFNLIISILLFTILASCSEYKFIDNPKFGDSIDYKDFGFKQFENYNTFYSRRKIGMSAGNQTSYYQHYDINVPKNIKKWLYYGTEFFIEYENGQIISINPEREIKNEKITDWKELVEDADLLSGISDYFKDVYNKRWDYSANTKSGRITKIYFDGHTTIILFNIKKENELEFFNIKNTLKYINSSH
;
A
#
# COMPACT_ATOMS: atom_id res chain seq x y z
N MET A 1 -5.70 7.52 -50.14
CA MET A 1 -6.16 6.60 -49.06
C MET A 1 -5.11 6.26 -48.01
N LYS A 2 -3.85 5.95 -48.36
CA LYS A 2 -2.81 5.58 -47.37
C LYS A 2 -2.43 6.71 -46.39
N PHE A 3 -2.46 7.97 -46.83
CA PHE A 3 -2.10 9.13 -45.99
C PHE A 3 -3.10 9.39 -44.85
N ASN A 4 -4.40 9.22 -45.12
CA ASN A 4 -5.45 9.39 -44.12
C ASN A 4 -5.43 8.27 -43.06
N LEU A 5 -4.99 7.06 -43.43
CA LEU A 5 -4.84 5.94 -42.49
C LEU A 5 -3.71 6.21 -41.49
N ILE A 6 -2.58 6.76 -41.95
CA ILE A 6 -1.43 7.10 -41.09
C ILE A 6 -1.80 8.20 -40.11
N ILE A 7 -2.55 9.23 -40.55
CA ILE A 7 -3.02 10.31 -39.68
C ILE A 7 -3.97 9.76 -38.61
N SER A 8 -4.91 8.87 -38.97
CA SER A 8 -5.82 8.25 -37.98
C SER A 8 -5.08 7.38 -36.96
N ILE A 9 -4.04 6.64 -37.37
CA ILE A 9 -3.23 5.83 -36.44
C ILE A 9 -2.43 6.76 -35.50
N LEU A 10 -1.86 7.85 -36.03
CA LEU A 10 -1.14 8.83 -35.22
C LEU A 10 -2.07 9.51 -34.20
N LEU A 11 -3.29 9.89 -34.62
CA LEU A 11 -4.28 10.49 -33.74
C LEU A 11 -4.73 9.53 -32.62
N PHE A 12 -4.87 8.23 -32.93
CA PHE A 12 -5.21 7.21 -31.93
C PHE A 12 -4.07 6.99 -30.92
N THR A 13 -2.80 7.04 -31.36
CA THR A 13 -1.65 6.96 -30.46
C THR A 13 -1.51 8.19 -29.57
N ILE A 14 -1.83 9.39 -30.07
CA ILE A 14 -1.76 10.63 -29.27
C ILE A 14 -2.91 10.68 -28.25
N LEU A 15 -4.11 10.18 -28.59
CA LEU A 15 -5.22 10.09 -27.63
C LEU A 15 -5.02 8.97 -26.60
N ALA A 16 -4.31 7.89 -26.95
CA ALA A 16 -3.90 6.85 -26.00
C ALA A 16 -2.79 7.32 -25.04
N SER A 17 -1.99 8.33 -25.42
CA SER A 17 -0.95 8.91 -24.57
C SER A 17 -1.40 10.14 -23.78
N CYS A 18 -2.67 10.55 -23.88
CA CYS A 18 -3.18 11.78 -23.27
C CYS A 18 -4.23 11.52 -22.17
N SER A 19 -4.08 10.43 -21.42
CA SER A 19 -4.76 10.24 -20.14
C SER A 19 -3.78 10.29 -18.97
N GLU A 20 -2.80 11.21 -19.00
CA GLU A 20 -2.18 11.72 -17.77
C GLU A 20 -3.18 12.65 -17.08
N TYR A 21 -4.21 12.05 -16.51
CA TYR A 21 -5.01 12.74 -15.52
C TYR A 21 -4.10 13.05 -14.33
N LYS A 22 -3.77 14.33 -14.16
CA LYS A 22 -3.18 14.88 -12.94
C LYS A 22 -4.17 14.71 -11.79
N PHE A 23 -4.28 13.49 -11.26
CA PHE A 23 -5.00 13.25 -10.03
C PHE A 23 -4.14 13.78 -8.88
N ILE A 24 -4.41 15.01 -8.45
CA ILE A 24 -4.02 15.43 -7.10
C ILE A 24 -4.93 14.63 -6.18
N ASP A 25 -4.33 13.70 -5.43
CA ASP A 25 -5.11 12.86 -4.53
C ASP A 25 -5.66 13.76 -3.42
N ASN A 26 -6.98 13.78 -3.27
CA ASN A 26 -7.64 14.41 -2.13
C ASN A 26 -8.34 13.32 -1.30
N PRO A 27 -7.55 12.40 -0.70
CA PRO A 27 -8.13 11.24 -0.05
C PRO A 27 -8.90 11.71 1.18
N LYS A 28 -10.14 11.24 1.33
CA LYS A 28 -10.94 11.54 2.52
C LYS A 28 -10.37 10.76 3.70
N PHE A 29 -9.93 11.49 4.71
CA PHE A 29 -9.45 10.94 5.98
C PHE A 29 -10.59 10.24 6.72
N GLY A 30 -10.30 9.10 7.36
CA GLY A 30 -11.16 8.54 8.40
C GLY A 30 -10.89 9.29 9.70
N ASP A 31 -11.92 9.81 10.36
CA ASP A 31 -11.82 10.70 11.53
C ASP A 31 -10.97 10.11 12.67
N SER A 32 -9.66 10.38 12.69
CA SER A 32 -8.78 10.60 13.85
C SER A 32 -7.32 10.30 13.50
N ILE A 33 -6.45 11.27 13.81
CA ILE A 33 -5.01 11.23 14.16
C ILE A 33 -4.28 12.45 13.57
N ASP A 34 -3.43 13.06 14.41
CA ASP A 34 -2.54 14.18 14.13
C ASP A 34 -1.60 13.92 12.93
N TYR A 35 -1.61 14.81 11.94
CA TYR A 35 -0.81 14.81 10.71
C TYR A 35 0.73 14.80 10.90
N LYS A 36 1.23 14.84 12.14
CA LYS A 36 2.66 14.99 12.43
C LYS A 36 3.45 13.70 12.23
N ASP A 37 2.82 12.55 12.49
CA ASP A 37 3.52 11.27 12.53
C ASP A 37 3.32 10.42 11.28
N PHE A 38 2.36 10.73 10.42
CA PHE A 38 2.21 10.06 9.12
C PHE A 38 1.39 10.89 8.14
N GLY A 39 1.51 10.58 6.86
CA GLY A 39 0.76 11.24 5.81
C GLY A 39 1.31 10.98 4.42
N PHE A 40 0.95 11.84 3.47
CA PHE A 40 1.38 11.72 2.08
C PHE A 40 2.08 12.98 1.60
N LYS A 41 3.18 12.77 0.86
CA LYS A 41 3.71 13.76 -0.08
C LYS A 41 3.22 13.41 -1.48
N GLN A 42 2.61 14.36 -2.16
CA GLN A 42 2.04 14.13 -3.48
C GLN A 42 3.06 14.45 -4.57
N PHE A 43 3.25 13.50 -5.48
CA PHE A 43 4.02 13.68 -6.70
C PHE A 43 3.11 13.46 -7.92
N GLU A 44 3.66 13.74 -9.10
CA GLU A 44 2.93 13.62 -10.37
C GLU A 44 2.48 12.18 -10.64
N ASN A 45 3.38 11.22 -10.47
CA ASN A 45 3.15 9.82 -10.86
C ASN A 45 2.92 8.86 -9.68
N TYR A 46 3.11 9.32 -8.44
CA TYR A 46 2.94 8.52 -7.23
C TYR A 46 2.68 9.43 -6.02
N ASN A 47 2.33 8.85 -4.88
CA ASN A 47 2.44 9.53 -3.59
C ASN A 47 3.50 8.84 -2.76
N THR A 48 4.25 9.58 -1.96
CA THR A 48 5.08 8.99 -0.92
C THR A 48 4.28 9.01 0.38
N PHE A 49 3.88 7.84 0.84
CA PHE A 49 3.41 7.66 2.21
C PHE A 49 4.62 7.73 3.15
N TYR A 50 4.51 8.49 4.22
CA TYR A 50 5.54 8.61 5.23
C TYR A 50 5.00 8.24 6.61
N SER A 51 5.82 7.55 7.39
CA SER A 51 5.62 7.34 8.83
C SER A 51 6.84 7.87 9.59
N ARG A 52 6.58 8.62 10.65
CA ARG A 52 7.54 9.23 11.59
C ARG A 52 7.20 8.84 13.03
N ARG A 53 6.39 7.81 13.20
CA ARG A 53 5.97 7.34 14.52
C ARG A 53 7.15 6.72 15.25
N LYS A 54 7.30 7.07 16.53
CA LYS A 54 8.16 6.32 17.46
C LYS A 54 7.45 5.02 17.82
N ILE A 55 8.06 3.88 17.48
CA ILE A 55 7.53 2.57 17.84
C ILE A 55 8.36 2.04 19.00
N GLY A 56 7.74 1.86 20.15
CA GLY A 56 8.40 1.26 21.31
C GLY A 56 8.42 -0.25 21.16
N MET A 57 9.58 -0.84 20.86
CA MET A 57 9.77 -2.28 21.04
C MET A 57 10.26 -2.55 22.47
N SER A 58 9.54 -3.40 23.20
CA SER A 58 9.98 -3.90 24.52
C SER A 58 10.44 -5.35 24.37
N ALA A 59 11.75 -5.56 24.27
CA ALA A 59 12.35 -6.88 24.35
C ALA A 59 13.61 -6.83 25.22
N GLY A 60 13.48 -7.22 26.50
CA GLY A 60 14.58 -7.65 27.39
C GLY A 60 15.65 -6.63 27.79
N ASN A 61 16.00 -5.68 26.94
CA ASN A 61 16.87 -4.55 27.15
C ASN A 61 16.34 -3.37 26.32
N GLN A 62 16.06 -2.26 26.98
CA GLN A 62 15.37 -1.07 26.48
C GLN A 62 15.99 -0.46 25.20
N THR A 63 15.65 -1.00 24.03
CA THR A 63 16.02 -0.38 22.74
C THR A 63 14.76 -0.16 21.94
N SER A 64 14.23 1.07 21.97
CA SER A 64 13.14 1.50 21.09
C SER A 64 13.71 1.80 19.71
N TYR A 65 13.23 1.11 18.67
CA TYR A 65 13.62 1.38 17.29
C TYR A 65 12.65 2.38 16.66
N TYR A 66 13.18 3.50 16.20
CA TYR A 66 12.44 4.43 15.36
C TYR A 66 12.27 3.80 13.98
N GLN A 67 11.07 3.30 13.66
CA GLN A 67 10.74 2.94 12.29
C GLN A 67 10.12 4.14 11.57
N HIS A 68 10.97 5.11 11.27
CA HIS A 68 10.61 6.11 10.28
C HIS A 68 10.80 5.49 8.90
N TYR A 69 9.80 5.62 8.03
CA TYR A 69 9.92 5.15 6.67
C TYR A 69 9.19 6.03 5.68
N ASP A 70 9.64 5.97 4.45
CA ASP A 70 8.96 6.48 3.27
C ASP A 70 8.71 5.32 2.31
N ILE A 71 7.54 5.30 1.68
CA ILE A 71 7.18 4.31 0.66
C ILE A 71 6.33 4.97 -0.42
N ASN A 72 6.65 4.70 -1.69
CA ASN A 72 5.86 5.19 -2.80
C ASN A 72 4.67 4.27 -3.05
N VAL A 73 3.50 4.87 -3.18
CA VAL A 73 2.25 4.19 -3.46
C VAL A 73 1.58 4.78 -4.70
N PRO A 74 0.74 4.00 -5.40
CA PRO A 74 -0.03 4.47 -6.54
C PRO A 74 -0.91 5.68 -6.25
N LYS A 75 -1.23 6.43 -7.30
CA LYS A 75 -2.22 7.52 -7.29
C LYS A 75 -3.64 6.96 -7.17
N ASN A 76 -4.63 7.85 -7.08
CA ASN A 76 -6.06 7.54 -6.99
C ASN A 76 -6.44 6.89 -5.66
N ILE A 77 -5.87 7.41 -4.57
CA ILE A 77 -6.19 6.98 -3.21
C ILE A 77 -7.60 7.46 -2.90
N LYS A 78 -8.51 6.51 -2.68
CA LYS A 78 -9.89 6.78 -2.31
C LYS A 78 -10.01 7.17 -0.84
N LYS A 79 -9.33 6.40 0.00
CA LYS A 79 -9.34 6.51 1.44
C LYS A 79 -8.04 5.96 2.00
N TRP A 80 -7.61 6.49 3.12
CA TRP A 80 -6.57 5.85 3.92
C TRP A 80 -6.88 6.07 5.40
N LEU A 81 -6.39 5.18 6.24
CA LEU A 81 -6.48 5.30 7.68
C LEU A 81 -5.42 4.46 8.37
N TYR A 82 -5.08 4.86 9.58
CA TYR A 82 -4.30 4.05 10.50
C TYR A 82 -5.26 3.35 11.46
N TYR A 83 -5.17 2.04 11.57
CA TYR A 83 -6.04 1.24 12.45
C TYR A 83 -5.25 0.09 13.07
N GLY A 84 -5.39 -0.08 14.39
CA GLY A 84 -4.55 -1.00 15.15
C GLY A 84 -3.08 -0.61 15.05
N THR A 85 -2.29 -1.46 14.39
CA THR A 85 -0.87 -1.24 14.09
C THR A 85 -0.59 -1.09 12.59
N GLU A 86 -1.62 -1.01 11.76
CA GLU A 86 -1.53 -1.07 10.30
C GLU A 86 -2.03 0.22 9.64
N PHE A 87 -1.35 0.61 8.57
CA PHE A 87 -1.82 1.64 7.66
C PHE A 87 -2.55 1.00 6.49
N PHE A 88 -3.81 1.36 6.29
CA PHE A 88 -4.62 0.91 5.18
C PHE A 88 -4.76 2.02 4.15
N ILE A 89 -4.45 1.72 2.90
CA ILE A 89 -4.60 2.60 1.75
C ILE A 89 -5.55 1.92 0.76
N GLU A 90 -6.72 2.49 0.59
CA GLU A 90 -7.80 1.93 -0.22
C GLU A 90 -7.92 2.65 -1.56
N TYR A 91 -8.10 1.85 -2.60
CA TYR A 91 -8.32 2.27 -3.98
C TYR A 91 -9.69 1.78 -4.48
N GLU A 92 -10.05 2.20 -5.69
CA GLU A 92 -11.30 1.77 -6.30
C GLU A 92 -11.43 0.24 -6.40
N ASN A 93 -12.68 -0.23 -6.31
CA ASN A 93 -13.04 -1.65 -6.33
C ASN A 93 -12.45 -2.49 -5.18
N GLY A 94 -12.21 -1.87 -4.02
CA GLY A 94 -11.80 -2.56 -2.80
C GLY A 94 -10.38 -3.15 -2.86
N GLN A 95 -9.51 -2.55 -3.68
CA GLN A 95 -8.08 -2.86 -3.70
C GLN A 95 -7.42 -2.14 -2.52
N ILE A 96 -6.64 -2.85 -1.72
CA ILE A 96 -6.04 -2.29 -0.50
C ILE A 96 -4.55 -2.60 -0.47
N ILE A 97 -3.75 -1.60 -0.06
CA ILE A 97 -2.40 -1.80 0.44
C ILE A 97 -2.47 -1.65 1.96
N SER A 98 -2.13 -2.71 2.71
CA SER A 98 -1.87 -2.60 4.16
C SER A 98 -0.36 -2.60 4.41
N ILE A 99 0.09 -1.75 5.32
CA ILE A 99 1.49 -1.65 5.75
C ILE A 99 1.55 -1.75 7.26
N ASN A 100 2.19 -2.81 7.77
CA ASN A 100 2.41 -3.03 9.19
C ASN A 100 3.92 -2.96 9.51
N PRO A 101 4.40 -1.84 10.09
CA PRO A 101 5.81 -1.70 10.48
C PRO A 101 6.16 -2.44 11.79
N GLU A 102 5.18 -2.99 12.52
CA GLU A 102 5.40 -3.50 13.88
C GLU A 102 5.48 -5.03 13.96
N ARG A 103 5.30 -5.73 12.84
CA ARG A 103 5.18 -7.18 12.84
C ARG A 103 6.55 -7.84 12.70
N GLU A 104 7.19 -8.15 13.82
CA GLU A 104 8.33 -9.07 13.85
C GLU A 104 7.83 -10.52 13.66
N ILE A 105 8.18 -11.15 12.53
CA ILE A 105 8.02 -12.59 12.37
C ILE A 105 9.27 -13.25 12.96
N LYS A 106 9.07 -13.99 14.06
CA LYS A 106 10.11 -14.53 14.94
C LYS A 106 11.36 -15.05 14.19
N ASN A 107 12.53 -14.65 14.68
CA ASN A 107 13.84 -15.30 14.51
C ASN A 107 14.39 -15.48 13.08
N GLU A 108 13.84 -14.81 12.07
CA GLU A 108 14.48 -14.78 10.75
C GLU A 108 15.18 -13.43 10.53
N LYS A 109 16.53 -13.45 10.50
CA LYS A 109 17.28 -12.34 9.91
C LYS A 109 17.07 -12.39 8.40
N ILE A 110 16.04 -11.70 7.95
CA ILE A 110 15.72 -11.54 6.54
C ILE A 110 16.40 -10.24 6.08
N THR A 111 17.21 -10.33 5.03
CA THR A 111 17.85 -9.17 4.40
C THR A 111 17.14 -8.73 3.12
N ASP A 112 16.24 -9.57 2.59
CA ASP A 112 15.54 -9.37 1.33
C ASP A 112 14.05 -9.65 1.45
N TRP A 113 13.22 -8.92 0.72
CA TRP A 113 11.77 -9.14 0.68
C TRP A 113 11.41 -10.60 0.37
N LYS A 114 10.70 -11.26 1.29
CA LYS A 114 10.07 -12.55 1.08
C LYS A 114 8.60 -12.39 0.79
N GLU A 115 8.10 -13.14 -0.20
CA GLU A 115 6.66 -13.36 -0.35
C GLU A 115 6.26 -14.47 0.63
N LEU A 116 5.27 -14.19 1.48
CA LEU A 116 4.71 -15.14 2.42
C LEU A 116 3.49 -15.82 1.81
N VAL A 117 3.24 -17.05 2.23
CA VAL A 117 1.99 -17.75 1.92
C VAL A 117 0.84 -16.99 2.59
N GLU A 118 -0.31 -16.91 1.91
CA GLU A 118 -1.52 -16.35 2.50
C GLU A 118 -1.84 -17.07 3.81
N ASP A 119 -1.95 -16.27 4.88
CA ASP A 119 -2.16 -16.76 6.23
C ASP A 119 -3.33 -15.98 6.86
N ALA A 120 -4.24 -16.71 7.52
CA ALA A 120 -5.45 -16.14 8.08
C ALA A 120 -5.15 -15.12 9.19
N ASP A 121 -4.10 -15.35 9.98
CA ASP A 121 -3.69 -14.43 11.04
C ASP A 121 -3.09 -13.16 10.43
N LEU A 122 -2.32 -13.28 9.34
CA LEU A 122 -1.77 -12.12 8.63
C LEU A 122 -2.87 -11.26 7.98
N LEU A 123 -3.98 -11.87 7.55
CA LEU A 123 -5.13 -11.20 6.94
C LEU A 123 -6.19 -10.75 7.95
N SER A 124 -6.06 -11.10 9.23
CA SER A 124 -7.03 -10.72 10.29
C SER A 124 -7.22 -9.21 10.38
N GLY A 125 -6.15 -8.43 10.25
CA GLY A 125 -6.20 -6.96 10.24
C GLY A 125 -7.09 -6.39 9.14
N ILE A 126 -7.13 -7.02 7.96
CA ILE A 126 -8.03 -6.63 6.87
C ILE A 126 -9.49 -6.95 7.24
N SER A 127 -9.75 -8.12 7.83
CA SER A 127 -11.10 -8.48 8.29
C SER A 127 -11.62 -7.48 9.32
N ASP A 128 -10.80 -7.14 10.32
CA ASP A 128 -11.14 -6.20 11.37
C ASP A 128 -11.32 -4.78 10.82
N TYR A 129 -10.46 -4.35 9.89
CA TYR A 129 -10.62 -3.12 9.13
C TYR A 129 -12.01 -3.04 8.48
N PHE A 130 -12.43 -4.05 7.71
CA PHE A 130 -13.73 -4.03 7.06
C PHE A 130 -14.90 -4.04 8.05
N LYS A 131 -14.77 -4.84 9.10
CA LYS A 131 -15.79 -4.95 10.14
C LYS A 131 -15.99 -3.62 10.84
N ASP A 132 -14.93 -2.94 11.25
CA ASP A 132 -15.06 -1.75 12.09
C ASP A 132 -15.30 -0.49 11.25
N VAL A 133 -14.71 -0.40 10.06
CA VAL A 133 -14.81 0.79 9.20
C VAL A 133 -16.08 0.79 8.36
N TYR A 134 -16.55 -0.39 7.94
CA TYR A 134 -17.71 -0.52 7.04
C TYR A 134 -18.90 -1.24 7.69
N ASN A 135 -18.79 -1.68 8.94
CA ASN A 135 -19.78 -2.54 9.62
C ASN A 135 -20.14 -3.77 8.78
N LYS A 136 -19.14 -4.35 8.11
CA LYS A 136 -19.30 -5.50 7.21
C LYS A 136 -18.20 -6.51 7.47
N ARG A 137 -18.59 -7.78 7.61
CA ARG A 137 -17.59 -8.84 7.52
C ARG A 137 -17.05 -8.86 6.09
N TRP A 138 -15.73 -8.88 5.97
CA TRP A 138 -15.13 -9.20 4.71
C TRP A 138 -15.47 -10.65 4.32
N ASP A 139 -15.89 -10.84 3.08
CA ASP A 139 -16.12 -12.15 2.48
C ASP A 139 -14.92 -12.55 1.63
N TYR A 140 -14.11 -13.49 2.13
CA TYR A 140 -12.96 -14.07 1.43
C TYR A 140 -13.37 -14.66 0.07
N SER A 141 -14.55 -15.29 -0.01
CA SER A 141 -15.03 -15.99 -1.21
C SER A 141 -15.46 -15.05 -2.34
N ALA A 142 -15.85 -13.82 -2.02
CA ALA A 142 -16.19 -12.80 -3.01
C ALA A 142 -14.95 -12.22 -3.73
N ASN A 143 -13.75 -12.49 -3.22
CA ASN A 143 -12.48 -11.92 -3.68
C ASN A 143 -11.58 -12.91 -4.42
N THR A 144 -11.97 -14.19 -4.51
CA THR A 144 -11.41 -15.16 -5.49
C THR A 144 -11.99 -14.95 -6.91
N LYS A 145 -12.60 -13.77 -7.17
CA LYS A 145 -13.00 -13.36 -8.50
C LYS A 145 -11.81 -13.50 -9.45
N SER A 146 -12.05 -14.18 -10.57
CA SER A 146 -11.06 -14.35 -11.64
C SER A 146 -10.39 -13.00 -11.96
N GLY A 147 -9.05 -12.97 -11.90
CA GLY A 147 -8.25 -11.76 -12.18
C GLY A 147 -7.93 -10.88 -10.98
N ARG A 148 -8.13 -11.35 -9.73
CA ARG A 148 -7.64 -10.68 -8.51
C ARG A 148 -6.51 -11.47 -7.85
N ILE A 149 -5.64 -10.75 -7.15
CA ILE A 149 -4.54 -11.33 -6.37
C ILE A 149 -4.53 -10.76 -4.95
N THR A 150 -4.10 -11.58 -4.01
CA THR A 150 -3.65 -11.15 -2.68
C THR A 150 -2.23 -11.66 -2.49
N LYS A 151 -1.33 -10.79 -2.02
CA LYS A 151 0.08 -11.12 -1.79
C LYS A 151 0.58 -10.46 -0.52
N ILE A 152 1.42 -11.17 0.21
CA ILE A 152 1.97 -10.71 1.48
C ILE A 152 3.49 -10.68 1.34
N TYR A 153 4.09 -9.53 1.65
CA TYR A 153 5.53 -9.31 1.60
C TYR A 153 6.06 -8.97 2.97
N PHE A 154 7.23 -9.49 3.31
CA PHE A 154 7.90 -9.23 4.57
C PHE A 154 9.41 -9.12 4.38
N ASP A 155 10.04 -8.15 5.02
CA ASP A 155 11.50 -7.92 4.92
C ASP A 155 12.26 -8.15 6.24
N GLY A 156 11.59 -8.67 7.27
CA GLY A 156 12.17 -8.79 8.62
C GLY A 156 11.65 -7.73 9.60
N HIS A 157 11.16 -6.60 9.10
CA HIS A 157 10.70 -5.48 9.92
C HIS A 157 9.28 -5.01 9.56
N THR A 158 8.98 -4.92 8.27
CA THR A 158 7.71 -4.42 7.74
C THR A 158 6.99 -5.52 6.99
N THR A 159 5.69 -5.68 7.26
CA THR A 159 4.79 -6.47 6.42
C THR A 159 4.00 -5.55 5.50
N ILE A 160 3.97 -5.86 4.21
CA ILE A 160 3.10 -5.21 3.21
C ILE A 160 2.13 -6.24 2.69
N ILE A 161 0.83 -5.94 2.75
CA ILE A 161 -0.23 -6.78 2.19
C ILE A 161 -0.82 -6.06 0.99
N LEU A 162 -0.71 -6.68 -0.17
CA LEU A 162 -1.46 -6.33 -1.37
C LEU A 162 -2.75 -7.15 -1.35
N PHE A 163 -3.88 -6.51 -1.11
CA PHE A 163 -5.15 -7.20 -0.90
C PHE A 163 -6.15 -6.90 -2.02
N ASN A 164 -6.71 -7.97 -2.62
CA ASN A 164 -7.74 -7.88 -3.67
C ASN A 164 -7.32 -7.02 -4.88
N ILE A 165 -6.02 -7.01 -5.21
CA ILE A 165 -5.45 -6.21 -6.29
C ILE A 165 -5.88 -6.79 -7.64
N LYS A 166 -6.25 -5.92 -8.58
CA LYS A 166 -6.49 -6.31 -9.96
C LYS A 166 -5.20 -6.84 -10.59
N LYS A 167 -5.27 -7.94 -11.34
CA LYS A 167 -4.07 -8.52 -11.95
C LYS A 167 -3.33 -7.54 -12.87
N GLU A 168 -4.05 -6.66 -13.57
CA GLU A 168 -3.45 -5.59 -14.39
C GLU A 168 -2.65 -4.55 -13.58
N ASN A 169 -2.95 -4.41 -12.28
CA ASN A 169 -2.28 -3.48 -11.37
C ASN A 169 -1.15 -4.16 -10.57
N GLU A 170 -0.98 -5.48 -10.70
CA GLU A 170 -0.05 -6.27 -9.89
C GLU A 170 1.37 -5.69 -9.92
N LEU A 171 1.88 -5.36 -11.11
CA LEU A 171 3.26 -4.92 -11.26
C LEU A 171 3.52 -3.59 -10.54
N GLU A 172 2.59 -2.63 -10.67
CA GLU A 172 2.70 -1.32 -10.03
C GLU A 172 2.65 -1.47 -8.50
N PHE A 173 1.71 -2.26 -8.00
CA PHE A 173 1.54 -2.51 -6.56
C PHE A 173 2.67 -3.36 -6.00
N PHE A 174 3.22 -4.29 -6.76
CA PHE A 174 4.40 -5.08 -6.38
C PHE A 174 5.63 -4.19 -6.18
N ASN A 175 5.82 -3.21 -7.05
CA ASN A 175 7.00 -2.35 -7.03
C ASN A 175 7.08 -1.44 -5.81
N ILE A 176 5.97 -1.23 -5.07
CA ILE A 176 5.96 -0.37 -3.88
C ILE A 176 6.99 -0.85 -2.84
N LYS A 177 7.15 -2.18 -2.68
CA LYS A 177 8.06 -2.75 -1.69
C LYS A 177 9.52 -2.36 -1.94
N ASN A 178 9.89 -2.16 -3.21
CA ASN A 178 11.23 -1.73 -3.62
C ASN A 178 11.47 -0.23 -3.36
N THR A 179 10.43 0.50 -3.01
CA THR A 179 10.52 1.94 -2.70
C THR A 179 10.53 2.23 -1.21
N LEU A 180 10.35 1.21 -0.36
CA LEU A 180 10.43 1.35 1.08
C LEU A 180 11.85 1.77 1.47
N LYS A 181 11.94 2.91 2.15
CA LYS A 181 13.20 3.46 2.66
C LYS A 181 13.06 3.68 4.16
N TYR A 182 13.82 2.92 4.94
CA TYR A 182 13.99 3.19 6.36
C TYR A 182 14.84 4.43 6.55
N ILE A 183 14.33 5.36 7.36
CA ILE A 183 15.02 6.60 7.69
C ILE A 183 15.63 6.41 9.07
N ASN A 184 16.93 6.14 9.10
CA ASN A 184 17.67 6.16 10.36
C ASN A 184 17.66 7.60 10.88
N SER A 185 16.97 7.84 11.99
CA SER A 185 17.18 9.06 12.76
C SER A 185 18.55 8.95 13.44
N SER A 186 19.57 9.50 12.80
CA SER A 186 20.87 9.75 13.40
C SER A 186 20.64 10.60 14.66
N HIS A 187 20.87 10.01 15.83
CA HIS A 187 21.03 10.74 17.08
C HIS A 187 22.51 11.01 17.31
#